data_AF-A0A1I1VP44-F1
#
_entry.id   AF-A0A1I1VP44-F1
#
_cell.length_a   1.000
_cell.length_b   1.000
_cell.length_c   1.000
_cell.angle_alpha   90.00
_cell.angle_beta   90.00
_cell.angle_gamma   90.00
#
_symmetry.space_group_name_H-M   'P 1'
#
loop_
_entity.id
_entity.type
_entity.pdbx_description
1 polymer ?
#
loop_
_entity_poly.entity_id
_entity_poly.type
_entity_poly.pdbx_seq_one_letter_code
_entity_poly.pdbx_strand_id
1 'polypeptide(L)'
;MPGKPTPRCALQITRQRRLSVYPEEFGLEQDICDVTLWLVQKYRLPSALVWVDRHYVQCGREIAGITVITSPRPTDPPSPATREAFLALGYEIKHSGADTYGHQCCDGRHSNHEILQAYARIETALSSWREP
;
A
#
# COMPACT_ATOMS: atom_id res chain seq x y z
N MET A 1 33.52 2.46 8.27
CA MET A 1 32.59 3.39 7.56
C MET A 1 31.17 2.98 7.92
N PRO A 2 30.40 3.77 8.68
CA PRO A 2 28.98 3.48 8.82
C PRO A 2 28.37 3.66 7.42
N GLY A 3 27.79 2.59 6.86
CA GLY A 3 27.17 2.63 5.55
C GLY A 3 26.13 3.74 5.50
N LYS A 4 26.12 4.54 4.42
CA LYS A 4 25.07 5.54 4.22
C LYS A 4 23.72 4.85 4.44
N PRO A 5 22.83 5.38 5.30
CA PRO A 5 21.53 4.77 5.52
C PRO A 5 20.86 4.64 4.15
N THR A 6 20.50 3.41 3.80
CA THR A 6 19.72 3.14 2.60
C THR A 6 18.50 4.05 2.62
N PRO A 7 18.17 4.72 1.50
CA PRO A 7 16.97 5.54 1.44
C PRO A 7 15.79 4.61 1.74
N ARG A 8 15.15 4.83 2.89
CA ARG A 8 13.95 4.12 3.30
C ARG A 8 12.75 5.02 3.07
N CYS A 9 11.67 4.42 2.59
CA CYS A 9 10.41 5.10 2.40
C CYS A 9 9.96 5.78 3.70
N ALA A 10 9.52 7.04 3.61
CA ALA A 10 9.01 7.77 4.77
C ALA A 10 7.91 6.98 5.50
N LEU A 11 7.05 6.27 4.75
CA LEU A 11 5.98 5.46 5.30
C LEU A 11 6.50 4.26 6.11
N GLN A 12 7.55 3.58 5.65
CA GLN A 12 8.21 2.52 6.40
C GLN A 12 8.91 3.03 7.67
N ILE A 13 9.49 4.24 7.63
CA ILE A 13 10.09 4.88 8.81
C ILE A 13 8.99 5.20 9.83
N THR A 14 7.86 5.78 9.40
CA THR A 14 6.71 6.06 10.26
C THR A 14 6.17 4.78 10.89
N ARG A 15 6.02 3.71 10.10
CA ARG A 15 5.65 2.37 10.60
C ARG A 15 6.61 1.87 11.67
N GLN A 16 7.92 1.88 11.38
CA GLN A 16 8.94 1.39 12.29
C GLN A 16 8.91 2.14 13.62
N ARG A 17 8.73 3.47 13.58
CA ARG A 17 8.60 4.30 14.79
C ARG A 17 7.35 3.93 15.60
N ARG A 18 6.18 3.84 14.95
CA ARG A 18 4.94 3.47 15.64
C ARG A 18 5.03 2.10 16.29
N LEU A 19 5.49 1.09 15.54
CA LEU A 19 5.60 -0.29 16.05
C LEU A 19 6.69 -0.46 17.12
N SER A 20 7.65 0.45 17.21
CA SER A 20 8.60 0.44 18.33
C SER A 20 7.95 0.80 19.67
N VAL A 21 6.84 1.55 19.64
CA VAL A 21 6.06 1.93 20.82
C VAL A 21 4.88 0.98 21.02
N TYR A 22 4.23 0.57 19.93
CA TYR A 22 3.05 -0.30 19.94
C TYR A 22 3.26 -1.52 19.01
N PRO A 23 3.97 -2.57 19.46
CA PRO A 23 4.37 -3.69 18.61
C PRO A 23 3.22 -4.50 18.01
N GLU A 24 2.09 -4.57 18.72
CA GLU A 24 0.90 -5.34 18.33
C GLU A 24 -0.01 -4.57 17.35
N GLU A 25 0.29 -3.31 17.05
CA GLU A 25 -0.53 -2.53 16.14
C GLU A 25 -0.41 -3.00 14.69
N PHE A 26 -1.52 -2.92 13.97
CA PHE A 26 -1.57 -3.29 12.57
C PHE A 26 -0.75 -2.31 11.70
N GLY A 27 0.04 -2.83 10.78
CA GLY A 27 1.00 -2.08 9.96
C GLY A 27 0.56 -1.84 8.51
N LEU A 28 -0.57 -1.16 8.30
CA LEU A 28 -1.12 -0.83 6.97
C LEU A 28 -0.10 -0.15 6.03
N GLU A 29 0.85 0.58 6.58
CA GLU A 29 1.92 1.26 5.84
C GLU A 29 2.67 0.32 4.90
N GLN A 30 2.95 -0.91 5.35
CA GLN A 30 3.67 -1.87 4.51
C GLN A 30 2.80 -2.32 3.34
N ASP A 31 1.50 -2.52 3.56
CA ASP A 31 0.56 -2.95 2.52
C ASP A 31 0.37 -1.81 1.48
N ILE A 32 0.34 -0.54 1.91
CA ILE A 32 0.36 0.62 0.99
C ILE A 32 1.64 0.64 0.16
N CYS A 33 2.81 0.47 0.77
CA CYS A 33 4.08 0.39 0.06
C CYS A 33 4.07 -0.75 -0.96
N ASP A 34 3.69 -1.96 -0.54
CA ASP A 34 3.74 -3.15 -1.39
C ASP A 34 2.81 -3.03 -2.59
N VAL A 35 1.57 -2.57 -2.38
CA VAL A 35 0.61 -2.34 -3.48
C VAL A 35 1.12 -1.25 -4.42
N THR A 36 1.70 -0.16 -3.89
CA THR A 36 2.26 0.91 -4.74
C THR A 36 3.41 0.38 -5.60
N LEU A 37 4.37 -0.34 -5.00
CA LEU A 37 5.52 -0.90 -5.72
C LEU A 37 5.08 -1.94 -6.76
N TRP A 38 4.09 -2.76 -6.41
CA TRP A 38 3.49 -3.72 -7.33
C TRP A 38 2.86 -3.02 -8.54
N LEU A 39 2.09 -1.93 -8.33
CA LEU A 39 1.51 -1.16 -9.43
C LEU A 39 2.59 -0.56 -10.35
N VAL A 40 3.62 0.03 -9.75
CA VAL A 40 4.77 0.61 -10.47
C VAL A 40 5.43 -0.46 -11.34
N GLN A 41 5.67 -1.65 -10.78
CA GLN A 41 6.37 -2.71 -11.48
C GLN A 41 5.50 -3.41 -12.55
N LYS A 42 4.25 -3.74 -12.22
CA LYS A 42 3.32 -4.49 -13.09
C LYS A 42 2.87 -3.65 -14.29
N TYR A 43 2.49 -2.40 -14.03
CA TYR A 43 1.89 -1.53 -15.04
C TYR A 43 2.87 -0.50 -15.60
N ARG A 44 4.13 -0.52 -15.17
CA ARG A 44 5.18 0.44 -15.59
C ARG A 44 4.77 1.90 -15.33
N LEU A 45 4.19 2.14 -14.15
CA LEU A 45 3.68 3.44 -13.72
C LEU A 45 4.61 4.06 -12.65
N PRO A 46 5.74 4.69 -13.02
CA PRO A 46 6.75 5.16 -12.07
C PRO A 46 6.27 6.26 -11.13
N SER A 47 5.15 6.91 -11.44
CA SER A 47 4.55 8.02 -10.68
C SER A 47 3.29 7.61 -9.92
N ALA A 48 3.00 6.30 -9.82
CA ALA A 48 1.81 5.82 -9.10
C ALA A 48 1.91 6.14 -7.61
N LEU A 49 0.88 6.81 -7.09
CA LEU A 49 0.69 7.10 -5.68
C LEU A 49 -0.64 6.48 -5.24
N VAL A 50 -0.60 5.70 -4.16
CA VAL A 50 -1.78 5.09 -3.55
C VAL A 50 -2.11 5.81 -2.25
N TRP A 51 -3.28 6.42 -2.22
CA TRP A 51 -3.91 7.01 -1.04
C TRP A 51 -4.92 6.03 -0.47
N VAL A 52 -4.87 5.82 0.84
CA VAL A 52 -5.84 4.99 1.56
C VAL A 52 -6.51 5.84 2.62
N ASP A 53 -7.82 5.92 2.54
CA ASP A 53 -8.66 6.61 3.51
C ASP A 53 -9.22 5.62 4.53
N ARG A 54 -9.23 6.01 5.80
CA ARG A 54 -9.84 5.24 6.88
C ARG A 54 -10.77 6.10 7.71
N HIS A 55 -11.85 5.51 8.20
CA HIS A 55 -12.62 6.09 9.29
C HIS A 55 -11.86 5.93 10.62
N TYR A 56 -12.03 6.86 11.56
CA TYR A 56 -11.38 6.81 12.87
C TYR A 56 -11.74 5.58 13.72
N VAL A 57 -12.88 4.95 13.42
CA VAL A 57 -13.36 3.75 14.11
C VAL A 57 -12.89 2.44 13.46
N GLN A 58 -12.29 2.50 12.26
CA GLN A 58 -11.87 1.31 11.53
C GLN A 58 -10.57 0.76 12.10
N CYS A 59 -10.52 -0.56 12.28
CA CYS A 59 -9.40 -1.27 12.89
C CYS A 59 -8.84 -2.33 11.93
N GLY A 60 -7.57 -2.71 12.11
CA GLY A 60 -6.93 -3.76 11.31
C GLY A 60 -7.05 -3.53 9.79
N ARG A 61 -7.63 -4.52 9.09
CA ARG A 61 -7.79 -4.54 7.62
C ARG A 61 -9.09 -3.88 7.13
N GLU A 62 -9.61 -2.88 7.82
CA GLU A 62 -10.75 -2.10 7.35
C GLU A 62 -10.30 -0.76 6.79
N ILE A 63 -10.79 -0.39 5.61
CA ILE A 63 -10.53 0.92 4.98
C ILE A 63 -11.82 1.52 4.40
N ALA A 64 -11.87 2.85 4.31
CA ALA A 64 -13.01 3.59 3.80
C ALA A 64 -12.95 3.73 2.27
N GLY A 65 -11.76 3.93 1.73
CA GLY A 65 -11.56 4.19 0.32
C GLY A 65 -10.11 4.09 -0.10
N ILE A 66 -9.92 4.02 -1.42
CA ILE A 66 -8.62 3.98 -2.07
C ILE A 66 -8.67 4.97 -3.23
N THR A 67 -7.68 5.85 -3.29
CA THR A 67 -7.48 6.75 -4.43
C THR A 67 -6.11 6.50 -5.04
N VAL A 68 -6.06 6.33 -6.36
CA VAL A 68 -4.79 6.12 -7.08
C VAL A 68 -4.54 7.32 -7.97
N ILE A 69 -3.38 7.95 -7.80
CA ILE A 69 -2.94 9.10 -8.60
C ILE A 69 -1.77 8.65 -9.46
N THR A 70 -1.84 8.92 -10.75
CA THR A 70 -0.82 8.52 -11.74
C THR A 70 -0.60 9.65 -12.74
N SER A 71 0.63 9.74 -13.27
CA SER A 71 1.02 10.72 -14.30
C SER A 71 1.95 10.10 -15.35
N PRO A 72 1.62 10.14 -16.65
CA PRO A 72 0.34 10.61 -17.21
C PRO A 72 -0.82 9.72 -16.74
N ARG A 73 -2.06 10.23 -16.79
CA ARG A 73 -3.23 9.41 -16.47
C ARG A 73 -3.28 8.22 -17.45
N PRO A 74 -3.22 6.97 -16.98
CA PRO A 74 -3.28 5.80 -17.84
C PRO A 74 -4.66 5.66 -18.47
N THR A 75 -4.72 4.99 -19.62
CA THR A 75 -5.96 4.70 -20.35
C THR A 75 -6.86 3.72 -19.60
N ASP A 76 -6.25 2.78 -18.86
CA ASP A 76 -6.95 1.88 -17.95
C ASP A 76 -6.79 2.38 -16.51
N PRO A 77 -7.87 2.45 -15.72
CA PRO A 77 -7.77 2.93 -14.36
C PRO A 77 -7.00 1.89 -13.52
N PRO A 78 -5.92 2.25 -12.83
CA PRO A 78 -5.25 1.37 -11.87
C PRO A 78 -6.11 1.15 -10.62
N SER A 79 -7.23 1.87 -10.46
CA SER A 79 -8.08 1.80 -9.28
C SER A 79 -8.76 0.44 -9.06
N PRO A 80 -9.27 -0.31 -10.06
CA PRO A 80 -9.82 -1.65 -9.83
C PRO A 80 -8.73 -2.64 -9.44
N ALA A 81 -7.58 -2.60 -10.11
CA ALA A 81 -6.44 -3.47 -9.79
C ALA A 81 -5.90 -3.22 -8.37
N THR A 82 -5.83 -1.95 -7.96
CA THR A 82 -5.45 -1.57 -6.60
C THR A 82 -6.48 -2.07 -5.59
N ARG A 83 -7.77 -1.89 -5.90
CA ARG A 83 -8.86 -2.38 -5.05
C ARG A 83 -8.80 -3.90 -4.88
N GLU A 84 -8.62 -4.65 -5.97
CA GLU A 84 -8.44 -6.11 -5.93
C GLU A 84 -7.22 -6.52 -5.10
N ALA A 85 -6.10 -5.82 -5.22
CA ALA A 85 -4.92 -6.12 -4.41
C ALA A 85 -5.20 -5.97 -2.91
N PHE A 86 -5.90 -4.90 -2.49
CA PHE A 86 -6.30 -4.76 -1.08
C PHE A 86 -7.31 -5.83 -0.65
N LEU A 87 -8.30 -6.15 -1.48
CA LEU A 87 -9.23 -7.25 -1.19
C LEU A 87 -8.53 -8.59 -1.03
N ALA A 88 -7.56 -8.89 -1.91
CA ALA A 88 -6.77 -10.12 -1.86
C ALA A 88 -5.85 -10.18 -0.62
N LEU A 89 -5.42 -9.02 -0.10
CA LEU A 89 -4.74 -8.93 1.21
C LEU A 89 -5.71 -9.08 2.40
N GLY A 90 -7.01 -9.31 2.14
CA GLY A 90 -8.03 -9.51 3.16
C GLY A 90 -8.63 -8.23 3.73
N TYR A 91 -8.60 -7.13 2.98
CA TYR A 91 -9.23 -5.88 3.43
C TYR A 91 -10.73 -5.85 3.17
N GLU A 92 -11.47 -5.27 4.12
CA GLU A 92 -12.84 -4.80 3.90
C GLU A 92 -12.80 -3.33 3.48
N ILE A 93 -13.44 -3.02 2.36
CA ILE A 93 -13.52 -1.66 1.82
C ILE A 93 -14.96 -1.18 1.93
N LYS A 94 -15.23 -0.35 2.94
CA LYS A 94 -16.56 0.13 3.26
C LYS A 94 -16.53 1.57 3.73
N HIS A 95 -17.24 2.43 3.01
CA HIS A 95 -17.44 3.81 3.41
C HIS A 95 -18.74 3.95 4.19
N SER A 96 -18.68 4.47 5.42
CA SER A 96 -19.85 4.67 6.28
C SER A 96 -20.47 6.06 6.15
N GLY A 97 -19.89 6.95 5.34
CA GLY A 97 -20.28 8.37 5.25
C GLY A 97 -19.78 9.24 6.41
N ALA A 98 -19.09 8.65 7.40
CA ALA A 98 -18.41 9.39 8.45
C ALA A 98 -17.10 10.03 7.94
N ASP A 99 -16.50 10.89 8.77
CA ASP A 99 -15.20 11.50 8.44
C ASP A 99 -14.10 10.43 8.28
N THR A 100 -13.17 10.72 7.36
CA THR A 100 -12.00 9.89 7.08
C THR A 100 -10.71 10.67 7.30
N TYR A 101 -9.63 9.95 7.57
CA TYR A 101 -8.26 10.46 7.47
C TYR A 101 -7.49 9.63 6.44
N GLY A 102 -6.60 10.30 5.71
CA GLY A 102 -5.76 9.67 4.69
C GLY A 102 -4.42 9.22 5.27
N HIS A 103 -3.97 8.02 4.90
CA HIS A 103 -2.60 7.59 5.13
C HIS A 103 -1.65 8.24 4.12
N GLN A 104 -0.41 8.49 4.55
CA GLN A 104 0.65 8.98 3.69
C GLN A 104 0.92 8.00 2.53
N CYS A 105 1.26 8.54 1.37
CA CYS A 105 1.68 7.75 0.23
C CYS A 105 3.08 7.15 0.41
N CYS A 106 3.31 6.04 -0.26
CA CYS A 106 4.66 5.56 -0.54
C CYS A 106 5.40 6.58 -1.43
N ASP A 107 6.62 6.96 -1.04
CA ASP A 107 7.48 7.91 -1.77
C ASP A 107 8.42 7.21 -2.78
N GLY A 108 8.28 5.89 -2.95
CA GLY A 108 9.04 5.08 -3.90
C GLY A 108 10.50 4.80 -3.51
N ARG A 109 10.96 5.23 -2.32
CA ARG A 109 12.34 5.02 -1.86
C ARG A 109 12.52 3.61 -1.30
N HIS A 110 12.64 2.64 -2.20
CA HIS A 110 12.82 1.23 -1.90
C HIS A 110 13.97 0.63 -2.71
N SER A 111 14.57 -0.42 -2.16
CA SER A 111 15.56 -1.23 -2.89
C SER A 111 14.88 -2.13 -3.93
N ASN A 112 15.63 -2.54 -4.96
CA ASN A 112 15.14 -3.51 -5.95
C ASN A 112 14.65 -4.82 -5.31
N HIS A 113 15.26 -5.24 -4.20
CA HIS A 113 14.84 -6.42 -3.47
C HIS A 113 13.44 -6.25 -2.86
N GLU A 114 13.17 -5.11 -2.20
CA GLU A 114 11.85 -4.81 -1.65
C GLU A 114 10.79 -4.72 -2.74
N ILE A 115 11.12 -4.16 -3.91
CA ILE A 115 10.21 -4.12 -5.06
C ILE A 115 9.83 -5.54 -5.51
N LEU A 116 10.80 -6.45 -5.63
CA LEU A 116 10.54 -7.84 -6.02
C LEU A 116 9.73 -8.60 -4.95
N GLN A 117 10.01 -8.36 -3.67
CA GLN A 117 9.25 -8.95 -2.56
C GLN A 117 7.80 -8.49 -2.56
N ALA A 118 7.57 -7.17 -2.70
CA ALA A 118 6.25 -6.58 -2.83
C ALA A 118 5.49 -7.20 -4.00
N TYR A 119 6.13 -7.27 -5.18
CA TYR A 119 5.54 -7.87 -6.37
C TYR A 119 5.11 -9.32 -6.14
N ALA A 120 6.00 -10.16 -5.63
CA ALA A 120 5.71 -11.57 -5.36
C ALA A 120 4.58 -11.74 -4.33
N ARG A 121 4.58 -10.93 -3.27
CA ARG A 121 3.54 -10.95 -2.21
C ARG A 121 2.16 -10.65 -2.78
N ILE A 122 2.03 -9.57 -3.57
CA ILE A 122 0.73 -9.15 -4.13
C ILE A 122 0.24 -10.13 -5.19
N GLU A 123 1.11 -10.60 -6.10
CA GLU A 123 0.69 -11.62 -7.09
C GLU A 123 0.25 -12.92 -6.40
N THR A 124 0.97 -13.38 -5.37
CA THR A 124 0.58 -14.58 -4.62
C THR A 124 -0.79 -14.40 -3.95
N ALA A 125 -1.01 -13.25 -3.29
CA ALA A 125 -2.31 -12.95 -2.67
C ALA A 125 -3.44 -12.93 -3.71
N LEU A 126 -3.22 -12.29 -4.86
CA LEU A 126 -4.19 -12.24 -5.95
C LEU A 126 -4.49 -13.62 -6.54
N SER A 127 -3.47 -14.47 -6.72
CA SER A 127 -3.65 -15.84 -7.19
C SER A 127 -4.50 -16.64 -6.22
N SER A 128 -4.14 -16.67 -4.93
CA SER A 128 -4.90 -17.40 -3.91
C SER A 128 -6.32 -16.88 -3.73
N TRP A 129 -6.55 -15.58 -3.92
CA TRP A 129 -7.89 -14.99 -3.81
C TRP A 129 -8.80 -15.32 -5.00
N ARG A 130 -8.22 -15.57 -6.19
CA ARG A 130 -8.95 -15.92 -7.41
C ARG A 130 -9.16 -17.41 -7.59
N GLU A 131 -8.42 -18.24 -6.86
CA GLU A 131 -8.66 -19.67 -6.80
C GLU A 131 -9.99 -19.95 -6.05
N PRO A 132 -10.88 -20.80 -6.60
CA PRO A 132 -12.19 -21.09 -6.01
C PRO A 132 -12.13 -21.90 -4.72
#